data_AF-A0A7C3JG22-F1
#
_entry.id   AF-A0A7C3JG22-F1
#
_cell.length_a   1.000
_cell.length_b   1.000
_cell.length_c   1.000
_cell.angle_alpha   90.00
_cell.angle_beta   90.00
_cell.angle_gamma   90.00
#
_symmetry.space_group_name_H-M   'P 1'
#
loop_
_entity.id
_entity.type
_entity.pdbx_description
1 polymer ?
#
loop_
_entity_poly.entity_id
_entity_poly.type
_entity_poly.pdbx_seq_one_letter_code
_entity_poly.pdbx_strand_id
1 'polypeptide(L)'
;MMAYPYDDARLILALQIDHSRVAGYLAAHWGNGIFDRPEPFSSVVLAAAEHDIGWWEWEMKPSTLNDKGFPLDYHDGSLKYLGQLRLDFYKNAVDRVQSRDAYAAMLMAMHGVALMNAGYGKYAYPPDRTGDPRVKAYVDHQEELRLKLLAELRRSEVFAGYCSDEQVWTNYEYMEVFDQLAQYVCNRYPLNSKARKLGPSDSLNDIDIPTRRGQAPVKIIIDPVAPHKAILAPYPFDMDPLPVSYTARLVPNRPYRDGEEFLREFYRAEKITVAHQLASVG
;
A
#
# COMPACT_ATOMS: atom_id res chain seq x y z
N MET A 1 3.56 -10.21 -1.11
CA MET A 1 3.30 -10.43 0.32
C MET A 1 4.40 -9.82 1.16
N MET A 2 4.10 -9.51 2.41
CA MET A 2 5.06 -9.16 3.46
C MET A 2 5.40 -10.42 4.23
N ALA A 3 6.68 -10.78 4.31
CA ALA A 3 7.19 -11.93 5.03
C ALA A 3 8.19 -11.47 6.10
N TYR A 4 7.83 -11.57 7.38
CA TYR A 4 8.66 -11.09 8.48
C TYR A 4 8.60 -12.00 9.70
N PRO A 5 9.56 -11.89 10.64
CA PRO A 5 9.54 -12.67 11.86
C PRO A 5 8.28 -12.41 12.69
N TYR A 6 7.65 -13.48 13.16
CA TYR A 6 6.64 -13.46 14.22
C TYR A 6 7.29 -13.78 15.58
N ASP A 7 8.09 -14.85 15.61
CA ASP A 7 8.96 -15.27 16.70
C ASP A 7 10.19 -16.02 16.11
N ASP A 8 11.01 -16.64 16.96
CA ASP A 8 12.19 -17.39 16.51
C ASP A 8 11.85 -18.57 15.59
N ALA A 9 10.67 -19.19 15.75
CA ALA A 9 10.25 -20.39 15.05
C ALA A 9 9.36 -20.12 13.84
N ARG A 10 8.75 -18.93 13.73
CA ARG A 10 7.70 -18.64 12.75
C ARG A 10 7.88 -17.29 12.06
N LEU A 11 7.56 -17.28 10.77
CA LEU A 11 7.32 -16.09 9.99
C LEU A 11 5.83 -15.81 9.92
N ILE A 12 5.47 -14.54 9.90
CA ILE A 12 4.16 -14.06 9.53
C ILE A 12 4.17 -13.65 8.06
N LEU A 13 3.14 -14.11 7.33
CA LEU A 13 2.88 -13.75 5.94
C LEU A 13 1.58 -12.94 5.89
N ALA A 14 1.71 -11.63 5.67
CA ALA A 14 0.58 -10.75 5.39
C ALA A 14 0.54 -10.50 3.87
N LEU A 15 -0.60 -10.73 3.24
CA LEU A 15 -0.74 -10.54 1.79
C LEU A 15 -0.80 -9.05 1.45
N GLN A 16 -0.38 -8.68 0.24
CA GLN A 16 -0.47 -7.29 -0.20
C GLN A 16 -1.93 -6.87 -0.38
N ILE A 17 -2.80 -7.79 -0.80
CA ILE A 17 -4.24 -7.53 -0.82
C ILE A 17 -4.85 -7.29 0.57
N ASP A 18 -4.21 -7.80 1.63
CA ASP A 18 -4.70 -7.60 2.99
C ASP A 18 -4.22 -6.26 3.56
N HIS A 19 -3.02 -5.76 3.19
CA HIS A 19 -2.64 -4.38 3.54
C HIS A 19 -3.42 -3.36 2.73
N SER A 20 -3.71 -3.61 1.46
CA SER A 20 -4.47 -2.64 0.65
C SER A 20 -5.87 -2.44 1.24
N ARG A 21 -6.50 -3.50 1.74
CA ARG A 21 -7.75 -3.39 2.52
C ARG A 21 -7.62 -2.55 3.78
N VAL A 22 -6.49 -2.66 4.49
CA VAL A 22 -6.18 -1.75 5.61
C VAL A 22 -6.05 -0.33 5.09
N ALA A 23 -5.35 -0.07 3.99
CA ALA A 23 -5.24 1.26 3.38
C ALA A 23 -6.62 1.85 3.03
N GLY A 24 -7.51 1.04 2.44
CA GLY A 24 -8.90 1.43 2.19
C GLY A 24 -9.69 1.76 3.47
N TYR A 25 -9.50 0.99 4.54
CA TYR A 25 -10.11 1.27 5.83
C TYR A 25 -9.60 2.58 6.46
N LEU A 26 -8.29 2.84 6.37
CA LEU A 26 -7.69 4.11 6.79
C LEU A 26 -8.25 5.27 5.97
N ALA A 27 -8.37 5.12 4.65
CA ALA A 27 -8.96 6.12 3.76
C ALA A 27 -10.42 6.44 4.10
N ALA A 28 -11.21 5.42 4.46
CA ALA A 28 -12.62 5.57 4.81
C ALA A 28 -12.85 6.38 6.08
N HIS A 29 -11.87 6.36 7.00
CA HIS A 29 -11.88 7.11 8.26
C HIS A 29 -11.03 8.38 8.22
N TRP A 30 -10.44 8.73 7.07
CA TRP A 30 -9.60 9.91 6.95
C TRP A 30 -10.42 11.20 6.92
N GLY A 31 -10.01 12.16 7.74
CA GLY A 31 -10.58 13.51 7.77
C GLY A 31 -11.11 13.88 9.15
N ASN A 32 -10.88 15.14 9.55
CA ASN A 32 -11.32 15.71 10.82
C ASN A 32 -11.16 17.25 10.83
N GLY A 33 -11.00 17.84 12.03
CA GLY A 33 -10.74 19.27 12.21
C GLY A 33 -9.41 19.78 11.64
N ILE A 34 -8.51 18.90 11.20
CA ILE A 34 -7.19 19.21 10.64
C ILE A 34 -7.09 18.73 9.19
N PHE A 35 -7.63 17.55 8.89
CA PHE A 35 -7.52 16.92 7.57
C PHE A 35 -8.84 16.97 6.81
N ASP A 36 -8.81 17.37 5.54
CA ASP A 36 -9.97 17.26 4.66
C ASP A 36 -10.20 15.80 4.28
N ARG A 37 -11.47 15.39 4.26
CA ARG A 37 -11.87 14.08 3.77
C ARG A 37 -11.53 13.96 2.27
N PRO A 38 -11.07 12.80 1.78
CA PRO A 38 -10.86 12.59 0.35
C PRO A 38 -12.16 12.72 -0.45
N GLU A 39 -12.08 13.29 -1.66
CA GLU A 39 -13.21 13.50 -2.57
C GLU A 39 -12.82 13.21 -4.02
N PRO A 40 -13.57 12.39 -4.79
CA PRO A 40 -14.84 11.78 -4.43
C PRO A 40 -14.62 10.59 -3.50
N PHE A 41 -15.25 10.65 -2.33
CA PHE A 41 -14.97 9.75 -1.21
C PHE A 41 -14.90 8.26 -1.59
N SER A 42 -15.96 7.73 -2.22
CA SER A 42 -16.04 6.29 -2.52
C SER A 42 -14.97 5.83 -3.51
N SER A 43 -14.62 6.65 -4.50
CA SER A 43 -13.60 6.30 -5.50
C SER A 43 -12.19 6.31 -4.90
N VAL A 44 -11.88 7.27 -4.01
CA VAL A 44 -10.57 7.32 -3.34
C VAL A 44 -10.41 6.15 -2.36
N VAL A 45 -11.46 5.84 -1.59
CA VAL A 45 -11.48 4.67 -0.70
C VAL A 45 -11.31 3.38 -1.49
N LEU A 46 -11.99 3.24 -2.64
CA LEU A 46 -11.84 2.08 -3.52
C LEU A 46 -10.43 1.96 -4.09
N ALA A 47 -9.84 3.07 -4.55
CA ALA A 47 -8.45 3.08 -5.04
C ALA A 47 -7.49 2.59 -3.95
N ALA A 48 -7.62 3.10 -2.73
CA ALA A 48 -6.81 2.68 -1.59
C ALA A 48 -7.04 1.20 -1.24
N ALA A 49 -8.28 0.73 -1.25
CA ALA A 49 -8.61 -0.67 -0.94
C ALA A 49 -8.04 -1.67 -1.96
N GLU A 50 -7.99 -1.29 -3.24
CA GLU A 50 -7.72 -2.20 -4.36
C GLU A 50 -6.39 -1.94 -5.07
N HIS A 51 -5.58 -0.97 -4.63
CA HIS A 51 -4.33 -0.59 -5.34
C HIS A 51 -3.39 -1.77 -5.60
N ASP A 52 -3.35 -2.75 -4.68
CA ASP A 52 -2.52 -3.94 -4.77
C ASP A 52 -3.30 -5.23 -5.09
N ILE A 53 -4.55 -5.13 -5.56
CA ILE A 53 -5.38 -6.31 -5.92
C ILE A 53 -4.68 -7.23 -6.95
N GLY A 54 -3.82 -6.65 -7.82
CA GLY A 54 -3.05 -7.38 -8.81
C GLY A 54 -2.11 -8.43 -8.22
N TRP A 55 -1.64 -8.25 -6.99
CA TRP A 55 -0.80 -9.24 -6.31
C TRP A 55 -1.50 -10.59 -6.12
N TRP A 56 -2.83 -10.62 -6.09
CA TRP A 56 -3.59 -11.86 -5.93
C TRP A 56 -3.27 -12.88 -7.03
N GLU A 57 -2.91 -12.43 -8.24
CA GLU A 57 -2.51 -13.28 -9.36
C GLU A 57 -1.35 -14.22 -9.00
N TRP A 58 -0.48 -13.80 -8.07
CA TRP A 58 0.61 -14.61 -7.54
C TRP A 58 0.38 -15.08 -6.09
N GLU A 59 -0.17 -14.22 -5.23
CA GLU A 59 -0.36 -14.52 -3.80
C GLU A 59 -1.36 -15.66 -3.54
N MET A 60 -2.21 -16.00 -4.51
CA MET A 60 -3.09 -17.16 -4.42
C MET A 60 -2.33 -18.50 -4.53
N LYS A 61 -1.12 -18.52 -5.12
CA LYS A 61 -0.21 -19.69 -5.21
C LYS A 61 1.25 -19.21 -5.26
N PRO A 62 1.82 -18.75 -4.13
CA PRO A 62 3.12 -18.09 -4.11
C PRO A 62 4.28 -19.10 -4.08
N SER A 63 4.63 -19.70 -5.21
CA SER A 63 5.67 -20.75 -5.26
C SER A 63 7.12 -20.22 -5.32
N THR A 64 7.32 -18.91 -5.42
CA THR A 64 8.66 -18.31 -5.61
C THR A 64 9.36 -18.10 -4.27
N LEU A 65 10.60 -18.62 -4.16
CA LEU A 65 11.49 -18.41 -3.02
C LEU A 65 12.65 -17.49 -3.41
N ASN A 66 13.22 -16.78 -2.44
CA ASN A 66 14.46 -16.01 -2.65
C ASN A 66 15.69 -16.91 -2.71
N ASP A 67 16.86 -16.34 -2.98
CA ASP A 67 18.15 -17.06 -3.07
C ASP A 67 18.54 -17.80 -1.76
N LYS A 68 17.89 -17.48 -0.63
CA LYS A 68 18.09 -18.14 0.68
C LYS A 68 17.05 -19.23 0.98
N GLY A 69 16.15 -19.52 0.04
CA GLY A 69 15.08 -20.49 0.22
C GLY A 69 13.92 -20.01 1.09
N PHE A 70 13.77 -18.70 1.32
CA PHE A 70 12.66 -18.13 2.10
C PHE A 70 11.53 -17.61 1.20
N PRO A 71 10.29 -17.51 1.71
CA PRO A 71 9.17 -16.90 0.99
C PRO A 71 9.53 -15.51 0.49
N LEU A 72 9.16 -15.20 -0.75
CA LEU A 72 9.47 -13.90 -1.34
C LEU A 72 8.73 -12.77 -0.62
N ASP A 73 9.49 -11.80 -0.15
CA ASP A 73 8.98 -10.55 0.40
C ASP A 73 8.87 -9.47 -0.69
N TYR A 74 7.84 -8.63 -0.65
CA TYR A 74 7.65 -7.53 -1.60
C TYR A 74 8.84 -6.56 -1.68
N HIS A 75 9.59 -6.39 -0.58
CA HIS A 75 10.83 -5.59 -0.52
C HIS A 75 12.10 -6.34 -0.93
N ASP A 76 12.13 -7.68 -0.91
CA ASP A 76 13.36 -8.48 -1.08
C ASP A 76 13.72 -8.65 -2.57
N GLY A 77 13.81 -7.53 -3.30
CA GLY A 77 14.07 -7.55 -4.72
C GLY A 77 12.98 -8.28 -5.50
N SER A 78 11.72 -8.22 -5.07
CA SER A 78 10.60 -8.87 -5.78
C SER A 78 10.58 -8.56 -7.28
N LEU A 79 11.03 -7.37 -7.71
CA LEU A 79 11.20 -7.05 -9.12
C LEU A 79 12.29 -7.89 -9.83
N LYS A 80 13.37 -8.28 -9.15
CA LYS A 80 14.38 -9.24 -9.66
C LYS A 80 13.74 -10.61 -9.93
N TYR A 81 12.94 -11.11 -8.99
CA TYR A 81 12.38 -12.48 -9.07
C TYR A 81 11.12 -12.58 -9.93
N LEU A 82 10.25 -11.57 -9.88
CA LEU A 82 8.98 -11.55 -10.61
C LEU A 82 9.11 -10.82 -11.95
N GLY A 83 10.04 -9.86 -12.08
CA GLY A 83 10.29 -9.15 -13.34
C GLY A 83 9.01 -8.52 -13.91
N GLN A 84 8.70 -8.87 -15.16
CA GLN A 84 7.53 -8.39 -15.87
C GLN A 84 6.22 -8.75 -15.15
N LEU A 85 6.15 -9.92 -14.52
CA LEU A 85 4.95 -10.38 -13.82
C LEU A 85 4.51 -9.38 -12.75
N ARG A 86 5.46 -8.74 -12.05
CA ARG A 86 5.14 -7.70 -11.06
C ARG A 86 4.56 -6.44 -11.69
N LEU A 87 5.07 -6.02 -12.86
CA LEU A 87 4.52 -4.88 -13.60
C LEU A 87 3.10 -5.18 -14.10
N ASP A 88 2.89 -6.43 -14.53
CA ASP A 88 1.58 -6.91 -14.99
C ASP A 88 0.54 -6.89 -13.86
N PHE A 89 0.92 -7.18 -12.59
CA PHE A 89 0.01 -7.04 -11.45
C PHE A 89 -0.62 -5.64 -11.39
N TYR A 90 0.22 -4.60 -11.42
CA TYR A 90 -0.25 -3.23 -11.30
C TYR A 90 -1.07 -2.81 -12.52
N LYS A 91 -0.65 -3.21 -13.73
CA LYS A 91 -1.43 -2.94 -14.94
C LYS A 91 -2.80 -3.62 -14.88
N ASN A 92 -2.84 -4.90 -14.55
CA ASN A 92 -4.07 -5.70 -14.51
C ASN A 92 -5.02 -5.21 -13.40
N ALA A 93 -4.48 -4.74 -12.28
CA ALA A 93 -5.26 -4.10 -11.21
C ALA A 93 -6.03 -2.89 -11.73
N VAL A 94 -5.36 -1.99 -12.45
CA VAL A 94 -5.99 -0.80 -13.06
C VAL A 94 -7.06 -1.21 -14.06
N ASP A 95 -6.76 -2.15 -14.98
CA ASP A 95 -7.71 -2.63 -15.99
C ASP A 95 -8.99 -3.20 -15.36
N ARG A 96 -8.87 -3.97 -14.26
CA ARG A 96 -10.01 -4.54 -13.53
C ARG A 96 -10.87 -3.46 -12.89
N VAL A 97 -10.25 -2.52 -12.18
CA VAL A 97 -10.97 -1.47 -11.44
C VAL A 97 -11.59 -0.44 -12.37
N GLN A 98 -10.97 -0.14 -13.52
CA GLN A 98 -11.49 0.82 -14.49
C GLN A 98 -12.92 0.51 -14.94
N SER A 99 -13.26 -0.78 -15.08
CA SER A 99 -14.62 -1.21 -15.44
C SER A 99 -15.69 -0.90 -14.38
N ARG A 100 -15.27 -0.58 -13.15
CA ARG A 100 -16.12 -0.28 -12.00
C ARG A 100 -16.08 1.19 -11.62
N ASP A 101 -14.89 1.77 -11.59
CA ASP A 101 -14.67 3.17 -11.21
C ASP A 101 -13.42 3.72 -11.91
N ALA A 102 -13.63 4.59 -12.89
CA ALA A 102 -12.57 5.20 -13.67
C ALA A 102 -11.71 6.20 -12.87
N TYR A 103 -12.27 6.83 -11.83
CA TYR A 103 -11.52 7.74 -10.97
C TYR A 103 -10.55 6.94 -10.08
N ALA A 104 -11.03 5.85 -9.50
CA ALA A 104 -10.20 4.95 -8.70
C ALA A 104 -9.07 4.35 -9.56
N ALA A 105 -9.38 3.89 -10.77
CA ALA A 105 -8.39 3.36 -11.70
C ALA A 105 -7.32 4.39 -12.09
N MET A 106 -7.70 5.65 -12.27
CA MET A 106 -6.75 6.74 -12.52
C MET A 106 -5.77 6.92 -11.34
N LEU A 107 -6.25 6.92 -10.09
CA LEU A 107 -5.39 7.00 -8.92
C LEU A 107 -4.48 5.79 -8.77
N MET A 108 -4.99 4.58 -9.05
CA MET A 108 -4.17 3.36 -9.04
C MET A 108 -3.09 3.39 -10.12
N ALA A 109 -3.36 3.94 -11.31
CA ALA A 109 -2.36 4.16 -12.35
C ALA A 109 -1.26 5.12 -11.87
N MET A 110 -1.64 6.20 -11.18
CA MET A 110 -0.68 7.14 -10.58
C MET A 110 0.19 6.47 -9.52
N HIS A 111 -0.40 5.70 -8.62
CA HIS A 111 0.32 4.95 -7.60
C HIS A 111 1.29 3.93 -8.22
N GLY A 112 0.85 3.18 -9.24
CA GLY A 112 1.70 2.25 -9.96
C GLY A 112 2.93 2.91 -10.61
N VAL A 113 2.74 4.09 -11.21
CA VAL A 113 3.83 4.93 -11.73
C VAL A 113 4.76 5.39 -10.61
N ALA A 114 4.21 5.90 -9.51
CA ALA A 114 4.94 6.38 -8.34
C ALA A 114 5.87 5.32 -7.73
N LEU A 115 5.41 4.07 -7.67
CA LEU A 115 6.23 2.94 -7.22
C LEU A 115 7.47 2.69 -8.09
N MET A 116 7.48 3.20 -9.33
CA MET A 116 8.52 2.97 -10.33
C MET A 116 9.41 4.18 -10.61
N ASN A 117 8.96 5.41 -10.32
CA ASN A 117 9.68 6.65 -10.66
C ASN A 117 9.89 7.59 -9.46
N ALA A 118 10.03 7.02 -8.26
CA ALA A 118 10.25 7.77 -7.02
C ALA A 118 9.13 8.76 -6.66
N GLY A 119 7.88 8.33 -6.82
CA GLY A 119 6.71 9.15 -6.49
C GLY A 119 6.63 10.42 -7.33
N TYR A 120 6.87 10.30 -8.64
CA TYR A 120 7.03 11.46 -9.54
C TYR A 120 8.21 12.36 -9.13
N GLY A 121 9.28 11.76 -8.63
CA GLY A 121 10.45 12.46 -8.09
C GLY A 121 10.23 13.14 -6.73
N LYS A 122 9.07 12.94 -6.08
CA LYS A 122 8.76 13.53 -4.77
C LYS A 122 9.41 12.82 -3.59
N TYR A 123 9.75 11.53 -3.72
CA TYR A 123 10.14 10.70 -2.58
C TYR A 123 11.53 10.11 -2.73
N ALA A 124 12.22 9.93 -1.60
CA ALA A 124 13.52 9.25 -1.57
C ALA A 124 13.41 7.73 -1.75
N TYR A 125 12.25 7.16 -1.41
CA TYR A 125 11.94 5.73 -1.55
C TYR A 125 10.48 5.55 -1.97
N PRO A 126 10.15 4.58 -2.86
CA PRO A 126 11.09 3.72 -3.60
C PRO A 126 11.94 4.51 -4.60
N PRO A 127 13.13 4.01 -5.00
CA PRO A 127 13.96 4.70 -5.98
C PRO A 127 13.33 4.68 -7.38
N ASP A 128 13.80 5.59 -8.24
CA ASP A 128 13.49 5.57 -9.67
C ASP A 128 14.12 4.32 -10.32
N ARG A 129 13.29 3.56 -11.04
CA ARG A 129 13.64 2.33 -11.75
C ARG A 129 13.43 2.42 -13.25
N THR A 130 13.10 3.60 -13.79
CA THR A 130 12.82 3.83 -15.21
C THR A 130 14.04 3.65 -16.13
N GLY A 131 15.24 3.46 -15.56
CA GLY A 131 16.40 2.97 -16.29
C GLY A 131 16.22 1.55 -16.86
N ASP A 132 15.32 0.73 -16.31
CA ASP A 132 14.92 -0.54 -16.91
C ASP A 132 13.88 -0.29 -18.03
N PRO A 133 14.14 -0.72 -19.29
CA PRO A 133 13.21 -0.49 -20.41
C PRO A 133 11.79 -1.03 -20.18
N ARG A 134 11.63 -2.12 -19.42
CA ARG A 134 10.32 -2.69 -19.10
C ARG A 134 9.54 -1.79 -18.16
N VAL A 135 10.24 -1.24 -17.16
CA VAL A 135 9.67 -0.27 -16.22
C VAL A 135 9.30 1.01 -16.95
N LYS A 136 10.18 1.50 -17.84
CA LYS A 136 9.86 2.66 -18.68
C LYS A 136 8.60 2.44 -19.51
N ALA A 137 8.50 1.31 -20.22
CA ALA A 137 7.32 1.00 -21.02
C ALA A 137 6.03 0.93 -20.18
N TYR A 138 6.11 0.36 -18.98
CA TYR A 138 5.01 0.35 -18.02
C TYR A 138 4.61 1.78 -17.61
N VAL A 139 5.56 2.61 -17.22
CA VAL A 139 5.31 4.00 -16.81
C VAL A 139 4.69 4.82 -17.94
N ASP A 140 5.24 4.74 -19.16
CA ASP A 140 4.71 5.44 -20.32
C ASP A 140 3.24 5.03 -20.59
N HIS A 141 2.95 3.72 -20.54
CA HIS A 141 1.60 3.20 -20.75
C HIS A 141 0.60 3.66 -19.67
N GLN A 142 0.99 3.62 -18.40
CA GLN A 142 0.12 4.05 -17.29
C GLN A 142 -0.11 5.57 -17.31
N GLU A 143 0.88 6.37 -17.70
CA GLU A 143 0.71 7.82 -17.87
C GLU A 143 -0.24 8.17 -19.03
N GLU A 144 -0.10 7.49 -20.17
CA GLU A 144 -1.04 7.64 -21.29
C GLU A 144 -2.48 7.29 -20.85
N LEU A 145 -2.65 6.19 -20.12
CA LEU A 145 -3.94 5.78 -19.57
C LEU A 145 -4.49 6.82 -18.58
N ARG A 146 -3.67 7.30 -17.65
CA ARG A 146 -4.04 8.33 -16.67
C ARG A 146 -4.54 9.60 -17.37
N LEU A 147 -3.82 10.09 -18.37
CA LEU A 147 -4.21 11.28 -19.13
C LEU A 147 -5.51 11.09 -19.89
N LYS A 148 -5.69 9.91 -20.50
CA LYS A 148 -6.94 9.54 -21.17
C LYS A 148 -8.12 9.52 -20.20
N LEU A 149 -7.99 8.82 -19.06
CA LEU A 149 -9.02 8.74 -18.03
C LEU A 149 -9.37 10.12 -17.50
N LEU A 150 -8.37 10.96 -17.19
CA LEU A 150 -8.60 12.31 -16.71
C LEU A 150 -9.39 13.16 -17.71
N ALA A 151 -9.09 13.06 -19.01
CA ALA A 151 -9.82 13.77 -20.06
C ALA A 151 -11.28 13.30 -20.18
N GLU A 152 -11.54 12.00 -19.99
CA GLU A 152 -12.89 11.44 -19.95
C GLU A 152 -13.65 11.89 -18.68
N LEU A 153 -13.03 11.80 -17.51
CA LEU A 153 -13.60 12.17 -16.22
C LEU A 153 -13.96 13.66 -16.14
N ARG A 154 -13.16 14.55 -16.76
CA ARG A 154 -13.46 15.99 -16.88
C ARG A 154 -14.73 16.30 -17.65
N ARG A 155 -15.21 15.37 -18.48
CA ARG A 155 -16.46 15.48 -19.24
C ARG A 155 -17.61 14.68 -18.62
N SER A 156 -17.34 13.94 -17.54
CA SER A 156 -18.34 13.15 -16.83
C SER A 156 -19.20 14.03 -15.94
N GLU A 157 -20.52 13.87 -15.98
CA GLU A 157 -21.44 14.54 -15.07
C GLU A 157 -21.12 14.23 -13.59
N VAL A 158 -20.66 13.01 -13.31
CA VAL A 158 -20.38 12.55 -11.94
C VAL A 158 -19.04 13.06 -11.44
N PHE A 159 -18.02 13.11 -12.30
CA PHE A 159 -16.63 13.31 -11.87
C PHE A 159 -16.03 14.67 -12.23
N ALA A 160 -16.65 15.47 -13.11
CA ALA A 160 -16.05 16.72 -13.59
C ALA A 160 -15.65 17.66 -12.45
N GLY A 161 -16.43 17.71 -11.36
CA GLY A 161 -16.14 18.53 -10.17
C GLY A 161 -14.91 18.10 -9.36
N TYR A 162 -14.39 16.90 -9.57
CA TYR A 162 -13.28 16.31 -8.81
C TYR A 162 -11.98 16.17 -9.62
N CYS A 163 -11.93 16.74 -10.83
CA CYS A 163 -10.86 16.52 -11.81
C CYS A 163 -9.96 17.74 -12.07
N SER A 164 -9.93 18.69 -11.14
CA SER A 164 -8.88 19.73 -11.14
C SER A 164 -7.53 19.07 -10.87
N ASP A 165 -6.45 19.62 -11.42
CA ASP A 165 -5.11 19.07 -11.19
C ASP A 165 -4.78 19.03 -9.68
N GLU A 166 -5.09 20.11 -8.95
CA GLU A 166 -4.92 20.19 -7.49
C GLU A 166 -5.63 19.05 -6.74
N GLN A 167 -6.90 18.77 -7.05
CA GLN A 167 -7.66 17.71 -6.39
C GLN A 167 -7.10 16.31 -6.70
N VAL A 168 -6.76 16.05 -7.96
CA VAL A 168 -6.24 14.74 -8.39
C VAL A 168 -4.88 14.47 -7.74
N TRP A 169 -3.99 15.47 -7.71
CA TRP A 169 -2.69 15.34 -7.06
C TRP A 169 -2.80 15.21 -5.53
N THR A 170 -3.74 15.92 -4.90
CA THR A 170 -4.02 15.78 -3.46
C THR A 170 -4.49 14.36 -3.14
N ASN A 171 -5.40 13.79 -3.95
CA ASN A 171 -5.88 12.42 -3.76
C ASN A 171 -4.80 11.38 -4.03
N TYR A 172 -3.89 11.63 -4.97
CA TYR A 172 -2.70 10.81 -5.12
C TYR A 172 -1.82 10.85 -3.87
N GLU A 173 -1.57 12.04 -3.30
CA GLU A 173 -0.77 12.16 -2.07
C GLU A 173 -1.44 11.46 -0.89
N TYR A 174 -2.77 11.55 -0.77
CA TYR A 174 -3.53 10.74 0.19
C TYR A 174 -3.35 9.24 -0.04
N MET A 175 -3.41 8.77 -1.29
CA MET A 175 -3.18 7.37 -1.62
C MET A 175 -1.80 6.89 -1.13
N GLU A 176 -0.74 7.66 -1.39
CA GLU A 176 0.62 7.33 -0.91
C GLU A 176 0.70 7.27 0.63
N VAL A 177 -0.02 8.15 1.34
CA VAL A 177 -0.11 8.12 2.80
C VAL A 177 -0.83 6.88 3.30
N PHE A 178 -1.95 6.51 2.67
CA PHE A 178 -2.73 5.32 3.05
C PHE A 178 -1.93 4.04 2.85
N ASP A 179 -1.22 3.91 1.72
CA ASP A 179 -0.32 2.78 1.47
C ASP A 179 0.79 2.72 2.52
N GLN A 180 1.53 3.81 2.74
CA GLN A 180 2.64 3.79 3.68
C GLN A 180 2.21 3.57 5.13
N LEU A 181 1.07 4.12 5.55
CA LEU A 181 0.55 3.86 6.89
C LEU A 181 0.04 2.43 7.05
N ALA A 182 -0.65 1.88 6.05
CA ALA A 182 -1.06 0.48 6.05
C ALA A 182 0.15 -0.46 6.05
N GLN A 183 1.17 -0.17 5.24
CA GLN A 183 2.44 -0.88 5.26
C GLN A 183 3.10 -0.78 6.63
N TYR A 184 3.16 0.40 7.26
CA TYR A 184 3.73 0.55 8.60
C TYR A 184 3.08 -0.42 9.59
N VAL A 185 1.74 -0.45 9.61
CA VAL A 185 0.91 -1.29 10.48
C VAL A 185 1.06 -2.77 10.15
N CYS A 186 1.10 -3.14 8.87
CA CYS A 186 1.06 -4.54 8.44
C CYS A 186 2.43 -5.20 8.27
N ASN A 187 3.54 -4.45 8.37
CA ASN A 187 4.91 -4.97 8.15
C ASN A 187 5.65 -5.42 9.42
N ARG A 188 5.07 -5.31 10.61
CA ARG A 188 5.79 -5.62 11.84
C ARG A 188 4.87 -6.25 12.86
N TYR A 189 5.43 -7.18 13.63
CA TYR A 189 4.71 -7.80 14.74
C TYR A 189 5.66 -8.07 15.92
N PRO A 190 5.25 -7.76 17.16
CA PRO A 190 4.18 -6.82 17.50
C PRO A 190 4.42 -5.42 16.89
N LEU A 191 3.45 -4.49 17.00
CA LEU A 191 3.52 -3.17 16.34
C LEU A 191 4.77 -2.36 16.75
N ASN A 192 5.25 -2.56 17.98
CA ASN A 192 6.47 -1.93 18.49
C ASN A 192 7.76 -2.72 18.20
N SER A 193 7.68 -3.81 17.42
CA SER A 193 8.85 -4.58 17.01
C SER A 193 9.78 -3.75 16.12
N LYS A 194 11.08 -3.85 16.40
CA LYS A 194 12.16 -3.23 15.59
C LYS A 194 12.97 -4.28 14.81
N ALA A 195 12.49 -5.53 14.74
CA ALA A 195 13.19 -6.64 14.09
C ALA A 195 13.29 -6.45 12.57
N ARG A 196 12.19 -5.99 11.93
CA ARG A 196 12.19 -5.67 10.51
C ARG A 196 12.78 -4.28 10.29
N LYS A 197 13.72 -4.17 9.34
CA LYS A 197 14.36 -2.91 8.93
C LYS A 197 13.81 -2.35 7.60
N LEU A 198 12.94 -3.13 6.95
CA LEU A 198 12.32 -2.82 5.68
C LEU A 198 10.91 -2.24 5.90
N GLY A 199 10.47 -1.37 5.00
CA GLY A 199 9.18 -0.69 5.05
C GLY A 199 9.26 0.71 5.66
N PRO A 200 8.10 1.38 5.82
CA PRO A 200 8.06 2.78 6.25
C PRO A 200 8.62 3.03 7.65
N SER A 201 9.30 4.17 7.82
CA SER A 201 9.79 4.66 9.10
C SER A 201 8.65 5.14 10.02
N ASP A 202 9.00 5.45 11.27
CA ASP A 202 8.11 6.09 12.25
C ASP A 202 7.68 7.52 11.81
N SER A 203 8.20 8.04 10.69
CA SER A 203 7.82 9.32 10.08
C SER A 203 7.15 9.16 8.70
N LEU A 204 6.69 7.95 8.35
CA LEU A 204 6.17 7.61 7.02
C LEU A 204 7.12 8.04 5.89
N ASN A 205 8.42 7.76 6.07
CA ASN A 205 9.48 8.14 5.13
C ASN A 205 9.53 9.64 4.81
N ASP A 206 9.12 10.47 5.77
CA ASP A 206 9.12 11.93 5.66
C ASP A 206 8.32 12.47 4.47
N ILE A 207 7.22 11.79 4.08
CA ILE A 207 6.30 12.33 3.05
C ILE A 207 5.57 13.57 3.54
N ASP A 208 5.28 14.51 2.63
CA ASP A 208 4.39 15.64 2.90
C ASP A 208 2.94 15.17 2.83
N ILE A 209 2.15 15.47 3.87
CA ILE A 209 0.77 15.01 4.01
C ILE A 209 -0.14 16.22 3.86
N PRO A 210 -0.96 16.28 2.80
CA PRO A 210 -1.96 17.33 2.66
C PRO A 210 -2.89 17.36 3.87
N THR A 211 -3.24 18.56 4.31
CA THR A 211 -4.18 18.77 5.42
C THR A 211 -5.50 19.27 4.86
N ARG A 212 -5.56 20.55 4.54
CA ARG A 212 -6.70 21.19 3.89
C ARG A 212 -6.27 21.95 2.67
N ARG A 213 -7.21 22.17 1.76
CA ARG A 213 -6.96 23.00 0.58
C ARG A 213 -6.38 24.36 0.97
N GLY A 214 -5.25 24.72 0.37
CA GLY A 214 -4.55 25.99 0.63
C GLY A 214 -3.79 26.08 1.96
N GLN A 215 -3.71 25.00 2.73
CA GLN A 215 -2.87 24.91 3.93
C GLN A 215 -1.54 24.20 3.60
N ALA A 216 -0.50 24.51 4.39
CA ALA A 216 0.76 23.81 4.28
C ALA A 216 0.58 22.32 4.65
N PRO A 217 1.28 21.40 3.95
CA PRO A 217 1.29 20.01 4.34
C PRO A 217 2.01 19.84 5.69
N VAL A 218 1.72 18.73 6.35
CA VAL A 218 2.31 18.36 7.64
C VAL A 218 3.07 17.05 7.53
N LYS A 219 3.84 16.72 8.57
CA LYS A 219 4.40 15.38 8.79
C LYS A 219 3.59 14.69 9.87
N ILE A 220 3.31 13.40 9.71
CA ILE A 220 2.77 12.53 10.76
C ILE A 220 3.91 11.70 11.34
N ILE A 221 4.03 11.72 12.66
CA ILE A 221 4.90 10.83 13.43
C ILE A 221 4.07 9.73 14.06
N ILE A 222 4.59 8.50 14.03
CA ILE A 222 4.01 7.29 14.58
C ILE A 222 4.88 6.82 15.75
N ASP A 223 4.32 6.83 16.96
CA ASP A 223 4.98 6.32 18.16
C ASP A 223 4.33 5.02 18.64
N PRO A 224 4.94 3.83 18.39
CA PRO A 224 4.41 2.56 18.84
C PRO A 224 4.64 2.36 20.35
N VAL A 225 3.73 2.90 21.15
CA VAL A 225 3.78 2.91 22.63
C VAL A 225 3.50 1.57 23.30
N ALA A 226 2.92 0.60 22.59
CA ALA A 226 2.65 -0.75 23.12
C ALA A 226 2.65 -1.82 22.00
N PRO A 227 2.67 -3.12 22.34
CA PRO A 227 2.67 -4.20 21.33
C PRO A 227 1.54 -4.14 20.28
N HIS A 228 0.41 -3.54 20.64
CA HIS A 228 -0.75 -3.41 19.74
C HIS A 228 -1.30 -1.98 19.68
N LYS A 229 -0.49 -0.96 20.02
CA LYS A 229 -0.94 0.44 20.03
C LYS A 229 0.14 1.37 19.53
N ALA A 230 -0.25 2.32 18.67
CA ALA A 230 0.57 3.44 18.27
C ALA A 230 -0.17 4.78 18.41
N ILE A 231 0.58 5.83 18.70
CA ILE A 231 0.11 7.21 18.73
C ILE A 231 0.49 7.89 17.42
N LEU A 232 -0.45 8.58 16.79
CA LEU A 232 -0.21 9.38 15.59
C LEU A 232 -0.31 10.86 15.93
N ALA A 233 0.68 11.64 15.49
CA ALA A 233 0.74 13.08 15.70
C ALA A 233 1.15 13.81 14.41
N PRO A 234 0.29 14.67 13.84
CA PRO A 234 -1.13 14.86 14.18
C PRO A 234 -1.98 13.62 13.86
N TYR A 235 -3.14 13.51 14.51
CA TYR A 235 -4.07 12.39 14.32
C TYR A 235 -5.01 12.68 13.13
N PRO A 236 -5.11 11.80 12.11
CA PRO A 236 -5.83 12.13 10.88
C PRO A 236 -7.25 11.57 10.77
N PHE A 237 -7.68 10.72 11.70
CA PHE A 237 -8.93 9.99 11.58
C PHE A 237 -10.11 10.68 12.27
N ASP A 238 -11.32 10.32 11.82
CA ASP A 238 -12.60 10.75 12.39
C ASP A 238 -13.04 9.95 13.63
N MET A 239 -12.30 8.88 13.93
CA MET A 239 -12.53 7.96 15.05
C MET A 239 -11.25 7.82 15.86
N ASP A 240 -11.32 8.00 17.19
CA ASP A 240 -10.17 7.87 18.09
C ASP A 240 -10.51 7.06 19.35
N PRO A 241 -9.84 5.91 19.62
CA PRO A 241 -8.84 5.26 18.76
C PRO A 241 -9.48 4.56 17.55
N LEU A 242 -8.76 4.50 16.43
CA LEU A 242 -9.13 3.71 15.26
C LEU A 242 -8.63 2.26 15.43
N PRO A 243 -9.52 1.26 15.55
CA PRO A 243 -9.13 -0.15 15.58
C PRO A 243 -8.79 -0.64 14.18
N VAL A 244 -7.62 -1.25 14.00
CA VAL A 244 -7.19 -1.81 12.72
C VAL A 244 -6.93 -3.29 12.88
N SER A 245 -7.39 -4.11 11.92
CA SER A 245 -7.11 -5.54 11.92
C SER A 245 -6.91 -6.09 10.51
N TYR A 246 -6.07 -7.12 10.39
CA TYR A 246 -5.82 -7.81 9.14
C TYR A 246 -5.56 -9.30 9.37
N THR A 247 -5.71 -10.10 8.32
CA THR A 247 -5.42 -11.53 8.36
C THR A 247 -3.98 -11.78 7.95
N ALA A 248 -3.34 -12.76 8.60
CA ALA A 248 -2.02 -13.23 8.21
C ALA A 248 -1.91 -14.75 8.40
N ARG A 249 -0.84 -15.33 7.89
CA ARG A 249 -0.50 -16.75 8.05
C ARG A 249 0.79 -16.91 8.82
N LEU A 250 0.88 -17.96 9.64
CA LEU A 250 2.13 -18.34 10.30
C LEU A 250 2.75 -19.56 9.61
N VAL A 251 3.98 -19.40 9.12
CA VAL A 251 4.75 -20.48 8.49
C VAL A 251 6.08 -20.69 9.23
N PRO A 252 6.72 -21.87 9.15
CA PRO A 252 8.02 -22.10 9.76
C PRO A 252 9.09 -21.07 9.32
N ASN A 253 9.85 -20.56 10.29
CA ASN A 253 11.00 -19.68 10.06
C ASN A 253 12.25 -20.51 9.75
N ARG A 254 12.32 -21.01 8.53
CA ARG A 254 13.45 -21.75 7.99
C ARG A 254 13.49 -21.66 6.46
N PRO A 255 14.63 -21.97 5.84
CA PRO A 255 14.66 -22.23 4.42
C PRO A 255 13.74 -23.40 4.04
N TYR A 256 13.16 -23.30 2.86
CA TYR A 256 12.39 -24.33 2.17
C TYR A 256 13.26 -24.89 1.03
N ARG A 257 13.12 -26.19 0.77
CA ARG A 257 13.84 -26.89 -0.31
C ARG A 257 13.41 -26.39 -1.69
N ASP A 258 12.12 -26.18 -1.86
CA ASP A 258 11.49 -25.80 -3.13
C ASP A 258 10.13 -25.12 -2.88
N GLY A 259 9.58 -24.53 -3.94
CA GLY A 259 8.28 -23.87 -3.89
C GLY A 259 7.12 -24.80 -3.50
N GLU A 260 7.20 -26.10 -3.79
CA GLU A 260 6.15 -27.08 -3.47
C GLU A 260 6.15 -27.46 -1.98
N GLU A 261 7.32 -27.48 -1.33
CA GLU A 261 7.39 -27.55 0.13
C GLU A 261 6.77 -26.30 0.76
N PHE A 262 7.14 -25.11 0.27
CA PHE A 262 6.57 -23.87 0.79
C PHE A 262 5.05 -23.80 0.60
N LEU A 263 4.52 -24.15 -0.57
CA LEU A 263 3.08 -24.16 -0.81
C LEU A 263 2.33 -25.10 0.15
N ARG A 264 2.91 -26.26 0.48
CA ARG A 264 2.31 -27.17 1.47
C ARG A 264 2.19 -26.53 2.85
N GLU A 265 3.23 -25.84 3.31
CA GLU A 265 3.20 -25.10 4.57
C GLU A 265 2.25 -23.88 4.47
N PHE A 266 2.30 -23.11 3.38
CA PHE A 266 1.45 -21.94 3.16
C PHE A 266 -0.05 -22.27 3.24
N TYR A 267 -0.49 -23.36 2.60
CA TYR A 267 -1.91 -23.73 2.61
C TYR A 267 -2.37 -24.35 3.93
N ARG A 268 -1.48 -25.03 4.66
CA ARG A 268 -1.76 -25.62 5.98
C ARG A 268 -1.54 -24.65 7.15
N ALA A 269 -0.87 -23.54 6.89
CA ALA A 269 -0.52 -22.53 7.87
C ALA A 269 -1.72 -22.10 8.71
N GLU A 270 -1.47 -21.93 10.01
CA GLU A 270 -2.40 -21.25 10.90
C GLU A 270 -2.70 -19.85 10.34
N LYS A 271 -3.99 -19.53 10.24
CA LYS A 271 -4.44 -18.18 9.92
C LYS A 271 -4.71 -17.45 11.23
N ILE A 272 -4.11 -16.27 11.37
CA ILE A 272 -4.29 -15.42 12.54
C ILE A 272 -4.93 -14.10 12.14
N THR A 273 -5.57 -13.45 13.10
CA THR A 273 -5.98 -12.04 12.99
C THR A 273 -5.04 -11.20 13.85
N VAL A 274 -4.36 -10.26 13.22
CA VAL A 274 -3.57 -9.25 13.93
C VAL A 274 -4.47 -8.04 14.15
N ALA A 275 -4.49 -7.52 15.38
CA ALA A 275 -5.26 -6.34 15.76
C ALA A 275 -4.37 -5.29 16.43
N HIS A 276 -4.59 -4.03 16.07
CA HIS A 276 -3.86 -2.86 16.53
C HIS A 276 -4.82 -1.68 16.78
N GLN A 277 -4.37 -0.69 17.54
CA GLN A 277 -5.08 0.57 17.76
C GLN A 277 -4.18 1.75 17.37
N LEU A 278 -4.70 2.65 16.56
CA LEU A 278 -4.08 3.94 16.25
C LEU A 278 -4.84 5.03 17.03
N ALA A 279 -4.15 5.74 17.91
CA ALA A 279 -4.78 6.73 18.80
C ALA A 279 -4.13 8.12 18.66
N SER A 280 -4.82 9.17 19.09
CA SER A 280 -4.22 10.49 19.25
C SER A 280 -3.39 10.58 20.54
N VAL A 281 -2.65 11.68 20.71
CA VAL A 281 -2.06 12.03 22.00
C VAL A 281 -3.21 12.40 22.94
N GLY A 282 -3.42 11.57 23.98
CA GLY A 282 -4.48 11.77 24.97
C GLY A 282 -4.32 13.00 25.85
#